data_AF-A0A3S4GKP5-F1
#
_entry.id   AF-A0A3S4GKP5-F1
#
_cell.length_a   1.000
_cell.length_b   1.000
_cell.length_c   1.000
_cell.angle_alpha   90.00
_cell.angle_beta   90.00
_cell.angle_gamma   90.00
#
_symmetry.space_group_name_H-M   'P 1'
#
loop_
_entity.id
_entity.type
_entity.pdbx_description
1 polymer ?
#
loop_
_entity_poly.entity_id
_entity_poly.type
_entity_poly.pdbx_seq_one_letter_code
_entity_poly.pdbx_strand_id
1 'polypeptide(L)' 'MSITSHEHSRLAKLADFNLSWHVPQTRIGGVYDITTQIPVIYILESLGRKLARKIS' A
#
# COMPACT_ATOMS: atom_id res chain seq x y z
N MET A 1 -3.88 -5.29 -10.63
CA MET A 1 -3.17 -4.27 -9.82
C MET A 1 -2.99 -4.77 -8.40
N SER A 2 -1.82 -4.56 -7.80
CA SER A 2 -1.54 -4.83 -6.38
C SER A 2 -0.96 -3.58 -5.69
N ILE A 3 -1.12 -3.52 -4.37
CA ILE A 3 -0.51 -2.51 -3.50
C ILE A 3 0.15 -3.28 -2.35
N THR A 4 1.46 -3.14 -2.14
CA THR A 4 2.21 -3.94 -1.15
C THR A 4 3.47 -3.22 -0.64
N SER A 5 3.94 -3.53 0.57
CA SER A 5 5.21 -3.02 1.10
C SER A 5 6.45 -3.64 0.45
N HIS A 6 6.28 -4.66 -0.39
CA HIS A 6 7.38 -5.44 -0.93
C HIS A 6 7.25 -5.64 -2.44
N GLU A 7 8.08 -4.94 -3.20
CA GLU A 7 8.13 -5.00 -4.66
C GLU A 7 8.45 -6.40 -5.22
N HIS A 8 9.08 -7.27 -4.43
CA HIS A 8 9.42 -8.64 -4.82
C HIS A 8 8.51 -9.71 -4.23
N SER A 9 7.41 -9.32 -3.57
CA SER A 9 6.44 -10.28 -3.03
C SER A 9 5.77 -11.10 -4.14
N ARG A 10 5.21 -12.26 -3.77
CA ARG A 10 4.40 -13.06 -4.70
C ARG A 10 3.20 -12.27 -5.23
N LEU A 11 2.59 -11.43 -4.38
CA LEU A 11 1.49 -10.55 -4.77
C LEU A 11 1.92 -9.51 -5.82
N ALA A 12 3.12 -8.94 -5.68
CA ALA A 12 3.66 -8.03 -6.69
C ALA A 12 3.86 -8.73 -8.04
N LYS A 13 4.39 -9.96 -8.03
CA LYS A 13 4.67 -10.74 -9.24
C LYS A 13 3.42 -11.26 -9.97
N LEU A 14 2.29 -11.38 -9.27
CA LEU A 14 1.02 -11.82 -9.86
C LEU A 14 0.22 -10.69 -10.51
N ALA A 15 0.56 -9.42 -10.27
CA ALA A 15 -0.20 -8.29 -10.77
C ALA A 15 0.46 -7.65 -11.99
N ASP A 16 -0.35 -7.25 -12.99
CA ASP A 16 0.15 -6.49 -14.15
C ASP A 16 0.73 -5.12 -13.79
N PHE A 17 0.31 -4.58 -12.64
CA PHE A 17 0.77 -3.32 -12.11
C PHE A 17 0.87 -3.41 -10.59
N ASN A 18 2.05 -3.14 -10.04
CA ASN A 18 2.33 -3.18 -8.61
C ASN A 18 2.71 -1.79 -8.10
N LEU A 19 1.97 -1.29 -7.11
CA LEU A 19 2.31 -0.06 -6.41
C LEU A 19 2.94 -0.41 -5.05
N SER A 20 4.27 -0.38 -5.00
CA SER A 20 5.00 -0.64 -3.77
C SER A 20 5.16 0.62 -2.89
N TRP A 21 5.08 0.46 -1.57
CA TRP A 21 5.45 1.52 -0.63
C TRP A 21 6.66 1.11 0.22
N HIS A 22 7.55 2.06 0.49
CA HIS A 22 8.81 1.83 1.20
C HIS A 22 8.79 2.54 2.55
N VAL A 23 7.95 2.04 3.47
CA VAL A 23 7.87 2.55 4.84
C VAL A 23 8.38 1.46 5.79
N PRO A 24 9.36 1.76 6.67
CA PRO A 24 9.85 0.79 7.65
C PRO A 24 8.73 0.27 8.54
N GLN A 25 8.68 -1.05 8.72
CA GLN A 25 7.75 -1.68 9.62
C GLN A 25 8.23 -1.51 11.07
N THR A 26 7.45 -0.81 11.87
CA THR A 26 7.62 -0.67 13.31
C THR A 26 6.72 -1.68 14.02
N ARG A 27 7.34 -2.57 14.81
CA ARG A 27 6.63 -3.52 15.65
C ARG A 27 6.88 -3.25 17.13
N ILE A 28 5.82 -3.10 17.93
CA ILE A 28 5.92 -3.07 19.39
C ILE A 28 6.03 -4.51 19.89
N GLY A 29 7.03 -4.79 20.75
CA GLY A 29 7.26 -6.12 21.30
C GLY A 29 7.56 -7.20 20.25
N GLY A 30 7.98 -6.81 19.03
CA GLY A 30 8.27 -7.72 17.92
C GLY A 30 7.03 -8.31 17.22
N VAL A 31 5.83 -8.12 17.77
CA VAL A 31 4.58 -8.75 17.28
C VAL A 31 3.49 -7.78 16.85
N TYR A 32 3.40 -6.60 17.47
CA TYR A 32 2.34 -5.64 17.16
C TYR A 32 2.80 -4.64 16.11
N ASP A 33 2.37 -4.85 14.88
CA ASP A 33 2.63 -3.89 13.81
C ASP A 33 1.69 -2.69 13.88
N ILE A 34 2.27 -1.53 14.16
CA ILE A 34 1.53 -0.27 14.33
C ILE A 34 1.59 0.62 13.07
N THR A 35 2.34 0.21 12.05
CA THR A 35 2.75 1.06 10.92
C THR A 35 2.23 0.61 9.57
N THR A 36 2.03 -0.69 9.34
CA THR A 36 1.74 -1.19 7.97
C THR A 36 0.42 -0.74 7.39
N GLN A 37 -0.51 -0.28 8.22
CA GLN A 37 -1.86 0.04 7.77
C GLN A 37 -1.99 1.48 7.24
N ILE A 38 -1.18 2.43 7.72
CA ILE A 38 -1.30 3.85 7.32
C ILE A 38 -0.94 4.09 5.84
N PRO A 39 0.16 3.52 5.29
CA PRO A 39 0.54 3.75 3.90
C PRO A 39 -0.51 3.27 2.90
N VAL A 40 -1.11 2.09 3.13
CA VAL A 40 -2.08 1.51 2.21
C VAL A 40 -3.38 2.33 2.17
N ILE A 41 -3.87 2.79 3.33
CA ILE A 41 -5.08 3.64 3.40
C ILE A 41 -4.83 4.97 2.69
N TYR A 42 -3.69 5.62 2.93
CA TYR A 42 -3.35 6.87 2.28
C TYR A 42 -3.32 6.76 0.75
N ILE A 43 -2.74 5.67 0.22
CA ILE A 43 -2.69 5.38 -1.21
C ILE A 43 -4.11 5.23 -1.76
N LEU A 44 -4.95 4.42 -1.12
CA LEU A 44 -6.34 4.18 -1.55
C LEU A 44 -7.14 5.48 -1.57
N GLU A 45 -7.07 6.30 -0.52
CA GLU A 45 -7.75 7.58 -0.49
C GLU A 45 -7.26 8.55 -1.57
N SER A 46 -5.94 8.60 -1.80
CA SER A 46 -5.34 9.47 -2.81
C SER A 46 -5.79 9.10 -4.22
N LEU A 47 -5.86 7.79 -4.52
CA LEU A 47 -6.38 7.28 -5.78
C LEU A 47 -7.88 7.57 -5.92
N GLY A 48 -8.66 7.31 -4.86
CA GLY A 48 -10.10 7.59 -4.82
C GLY A 48 -10.41 9.07 -5.08
N ARG A 49 -9.71 9.99 -4.40
CA ARG A 49 -9.88 11.45 -4.62
C ARG A 49 -9.50 11.88 -6.03
N LYS A 50 -8.42 11.32 -6.60
CA LYS A 50 -8.01 11.62 -7.98
C LYS A 50 -9.04 11.10 -8.99
N LEU A 51 -9.58 9.90 -8.78
CA LEU A 51 -10.61 9.33 -9.63
C LEU A 51 -11.90 10.16 -9.55
N ALA A 52 -12.36 10.47 -8.33
CA ALA A 52 -13.56 11.29 -8.10
C ALA A 52 -13.49 12.62 -8.86
N ARG A 53 -12.36 13.33 -8.81
CA ARG A 53 -12.15 14.60 -9.54
C ARG A 53 -12.13 14.46 -11.06
N LYS A 54 -11.83 13.26 -11.59
CA LYS A 54 -11.81 13.01 -13.03
C LYS A 54 -13.19 12.64 -13.59
N ILE A 55 -14.06 12.08 -12.73
CA ILE A 55 -15.40 11.63 -13.12
C ILE A 55 -16.50 12.65 -12.78
N SER A 56 -16.19 13.64 -11.94
CA SER A 56 -17.00 14.83 -11.68
C SER A 56 -16.78 15.89 -12.76
#